data_AF-A0A1M6H2C4-F1
#
_entry.id   AF-A0A1M6H2C4-F1
#
_cell.length_a   1.000
_cell.length_b   1.000
_cell.length_c   1.000
_cell.angle_alpha   90.00
_cell.angle_beta   90.00
_cell.angle_gamma   90.00
#
_symmetry.space_group_name_H-M   'P 1'
#
loop_
_entity.id
_entity.type
_entity.pdbx_description
1 polymer ?
#
loop_
_entity_poly.entity_id
_entity_poly.type
_entity_poly.pdbx_seq_one_letter_code
_entity_poly.pdbx_strand_id
1 'polypeptide(L)'
;MKTKIESQESKKVQHVTLTMALIFASLIIISVAVNAQESMKSYYASNAEGYTALSANEPRLASATEASFKASDSFAALLEIESENSLEVEEWMVNESNFGTFISLEAETDEPLELEEWMTDEARFYTTFEIAEEAEDELKVENWMLNGSLF
;
A
#
# COMPACT_ATOMS: atom_id res chain seq x y z
N MET A 1 36.34 25.50 -28.15
CA MET A 1 35.01 25.63 -27.51
C MET A 1 34.12 24.38 -27.65
N LYS A 2 34.64 23.18 -28.05
CA LYS A 2 33.83 21.97 -28.27
C LYS A 2 33.78 20.97 -27.10
N THR A 3 34.67 21.07 -26.12
CA THR A 3 34.83 20.04 -25.07
C THR A 3 33.76 20.04 -23.98
N LYS A 4 33.04 21.16 -23.80
CA LYS A 4 32.07 21.33 -22.70
C LYS A 4 30.69 20.74 -23.02
N ILE A 5 30.35 20.61 -24.31
CA ILE A 5 29.03 20.14 -24.77
C ILE A 5 28.98 18.60 -24.75
N GLU A 6 30.03 17.92 -25.25
CA GLU A 6 30.11 16.45 -25.25
C GLU A 6 30.10 15.84 -23.83
N SER A 7 30.68 16.54 -22.85
CA SER A 7 30.68 16.09 -21.44
C SER A 7 29.31 16.19 -20.75
N GLN A 8 28.39 17.00 -21.26
CA GLN A 8 27.07 17.20 -20.67
C GLN A 8 26.07 16.18 -21.21
N GLU A 9 26.17 15.82 -22.49
CA GLU A 9 25.32 14.79 -23.10
C GLU A 9 25.62 13.39 -22.54
N SER A 10 26.89 13.06 -22.29
CA SER A 10 27.26 11.75 -21.73
C SER A 10 26.72 11.54 -20.31
N LYS A 11 26.74 12.58 -19.46
CA LYS A 11 26.15 12.52 -18.10
C LYS A 11 24.65 12.34 -18.12
N LYS A 12 23.94 12.99 -19.06
CA LYS A 12 22.49 12.83 -19.22
C LYS A 12 22.12 11.42 -19.69
N VAL A 13 22.83 10.88 -20.67
CA VAL A 13 22.61 9.51 -21.16
C VAL A 13 22.89 8.48 -20.05
N GLN A 14 23.97 8.67 -19.29
CA GLN A 14 24.29 7.80 -18.14
C GLN A 14 23.19 7.84 -17.06
N HIS A 15 22.70 9.03 -16.70
CA HIS A 15 21.62 9.18 -15.74
C HIS A 15 20.35 8.44 -16.21
N VAL A 16 19.95 8.63 -17.47
CA VAL A 16 18.77 7.97 -18.04
C VAL A 16 18.92 6.44 -18.03
N THR A 17 20.08 5.91 -18.41
CA THR A 17 20.30 4.45 -18.38
C THR A 17 20.25 3.87 -16.97
N LEU A 18 20.75 4.61 -15.98
CA LEU A 18 20.74 4.18 -14.58
C LEU A 18 19.33 4.24 -13.98
N THR A 19 18.56 5.29 -14.28
CA THR A 19 17.15 5.40 -13.87
C THR A 19 16.31 4.27 -14.47
N MET A 20 16.52 3.93 -15.74
CA MET A 20 15.81 2.81 -16.39
C MET A 20 16.16 1.46 -15.74
N ALA A 21 17.43 1.21 -15.42
CA ALA A 21 17.85 -0.02 -14.74
C ALA A 21 17.21 -0.16 -13.35
N LEU A 22 17.08 0.94 -12.59
CA LEU A 22 16.39 0.98 -11.31
C LEU A 22 14.90 0.66 -11.43
N ILE A 23 14.24 1.21 -12.45
CA ILE A 23 12.83 0.93 -12.73
C ILE A 23 12.63 -0.56 -13.00
N PHE A 24 13.47 -1.18 -13.85
CA PHE A 24 13.38 -2.62 -14.11
C PHE A 24 13.65 -3.48 -12.87
N ALA A 25 14.63 -3.11 -12.05
CA ALA A 25 14.92 -3.82 -10.80
C ALA A 25 13.73 -3.78 -9.83
N SER A 26 13.07 -2.61 -9.70
CA SER A 26 11.88 -2.48 -8.85
C SER A 26 10.70 -3.33 -9.34
N LEU A 27 10.49 -3.42 -10.65
CA LEU A 27 9.42 -4.23 -11.25
C LEU A 27 9.62 -5.73 -10.98
N ILE A 28 10.88 -6.20 -11.00
CA ILE A 28 11.23 -7.59 -10.70
C ILE A 28 10.94 -7.91 -9.23
N ILE A 29 11.30 -7.02 -8.31
CA ILE A 29 11.06 -7.20 -6.87
C ILE A 29 9.55 -7.27 -6.58
N ILE A 30 8.75 -6.38 -7.17
CA ILE A 30 7.29 -6.37 -7.02
C ILE A 30 6.69 -7.69 -7.56
N SER A 31 7.21 -8.19 -8.69
CA SER A 31 6.73 -9.45 -9.30
C SER A 31 6.95 -10.67 -8.41
N VAL A 32 8.07 -10.73 -7.68
CA VAL A 32 8.35 -11.82 -6.73
C VAL A 32 7.47 -11.71 -5.48
N ALA A 33 7.19 -10.50 -5.00
CA ALA A 33 6.35 -10.28 -3.82
C ALA A 33 4.89 -10.70 -4.02
N VAL A 34 4.34 -10.55 -5.24
CA VAL A 34 2.96 -11.00 -5.56
C VAL A 34 2.81 -12.51 -5.40
N ASN A 35 3.85 -13.29 -5.71
CA ASN A 35 3.83 -14.76 -5.58
C ASN A 35 3.91 -15.22 -4.10
N ALA A 36 4.57 -14.45 -3.21
CA ALA A 36 4.66 -14.76 -1.79
C ALA A 36 3.36 -14.51 -0.99
N GLN A 37 2.43 -13.73 -1.55
CA GLN A 37 1.16 -13.37 -0.90
C GLN A 37 0.22 -14.57 -0.73
N GLU A 38 0.26 -15.55 -1.63
CA GLU A 38 -0.56 -16.77 -1.52
C GLU A 38 -0.01 -17.76 -0.49
N SER A 39 1.32 -17.83 -0.33
CA SER A 39 1.99 -18.70 0.65
C SER A 39 1.69 -18.31 2.10
N MET A 40 1.44 -17.03 2.36
CA MET A 40 1.13 -16.54 3.70
C MET A 40 -0.33 -16.86 4.10
N LYS A 41 -1.25 -16.90 3.13
CA LYS A 41 -2.65 -17.29 3.39
C LYS A 41 -2.78 -18.76 3.84
N SER A 42 -2.00 -19.68 3.28
CA SER A 42 -2.05 -21.09 3.70
C SER A 42 -1.53 -21.31 5.12
N TYR A 43 -0.56 -20.50 5.56
CA TYR A 43 -0.01 -20.59 6.92
C TYR A 43 -1.01 -20.15 7.99
N TYR A 44 -1.80 -19.10 7.74
CA TYR A 44 -2.81 -18.64 8.69
C TYR A 44 -4.09 -19.50 8.67
N ALA A 45 -4.44 -20.09 7.53
CA ALA A 45 -5.60 -20.97 7.42
C ALA A 45 -5.45 -22.26 8.24
N SER A 46 -4.25 -22.87 8.30
CA SER A 46 -4.04 -24.10 9.08
C SER A 46 -4.13 -23.88 10.59
N ASN A 47 -3.82 -22.67 11.07
CA ASN A 47 -3.80 -22.36 12.50
C ASN A 47 -5.16 -21.86 13.03
N ALA A 48 -6.10 -21.53 12.14
CA ALA A 48 -7.43 -21.05 12.52
C ALA A 48 -8.40 -22.18 12.91
N GLU A 49 -8.16 -23.42 12.48
CA GLU A 49 -9.06 -24.55 12.76
C GLU A 49 -8.94 -25.11 14.19
N GLY A 50 -7.96 -24.66 14.98
CA GLY A 50 -7.73 -25.15 16.35
C GLY A 50 -8.57 -24.48 17.46
N TYR A 51 -9.12 -23.29 17.22
CA TYR A 51 -9.64 -22.43 18.30
C TYR A 51 -11.17 -22.39 18.46
N THR A 52 -11.94 -22.96 17.53
CA THR A 52 -13.42 -22.86 17.55
C THR A 52 -14.13 -23.97 18.33
N ALA A 53 -13.41 -24.98 18.82
CA ALA A 53 -14.02 -26.13 19.51
C ALA A 53 -14.21 -25.96 21.04
N LEU A 54 -13.67 -24.91 21.66
CA LEU A 54 -13.59 -24.81 23.14
C LEU A 54 -14.75 -24.02 23.80
N SER A 55 -15.65 -23.41 23.04
CA SER A 55 -16.66 -22.46 23.57
C SER A 55 -18.05 -23.06 23.87
N ALA A 56 -18.29 -24.35 23.62
CA ALA A 56 -19.61 -24.95 23.84
C ALA A 56 -19.62 -25.80 25.11
N ASN A 57 -19.66 -25.17 26.29
CA ASN A 57 -20.00 -25.90 27.52
C ASN A 57 -20.89 -25.05 28.44
N GLU A 58 -22.15 -25.48 28.57
CA GLU A 58 -23.11 -25.08 29.62
C GLU A 58 -23.51 -26.35 30.41
N PRO A 59 -23.91 -26.23 31.69
CA PRO A 59 -23.52 -27.16 32.73
C PRO A 59 -24.53 -28.30 32.98
N ARG A 60 -24.04 -29.53 33.16
CA ARG A 60 -24.75 -30.62 33.86
C ARG A 60 -23.97 -31.01 35.11
N LEU A 61 -24.20 -30.24 36.18
CA LEU A 61 -23.56 -30.41 37.48
C LEU A 61 -24.41 -31.34 38.36
N ALA A 62 -24.12 -32.65 38.33
CA ALA A 62 -24.53 -33.57 39.40
C ALA A 62 -23.71 -34.88 39.50
N SER A 63 -22.77 -35.16 38.58
CA SER A 63 -22.05 -36.46 38.59
C SER A 63 -20.56 -36.37 38.23
N ALA A 64 -19.98 -35.17 38.19
CA ALA A 64 -18.65 -34.95 37.60
C ALA A 64 -17.55 -34.58 38.61
N THR A 65 -17.82 -34.62 39.92
CA THR A 65 -16.85 -34.14 40.94
C THR A 65 -15.61 -35.03 41.07
N GLU A 66 -15.70 -36.33 40.78
CA GLU A 66 -14.52 -37.23 40.83
C GLU A 66 -13.78 -37.35 39.49
N ALA A 67 -14.50 -37.19 38.37
CA ALA A 67 -13.91 -37.22 37.03
C ALA A 67 -13.18 -35.91 36.67
N SER A 68 -13.68 -34.78 37.18
CA SER A 68 -13.13 -33.44 36.91
C SER A 68 -11.71 -33.23 37.49
N PHE A 69 -11.43 -33.80 38.67
CA PHE A 69 -10.11 -33.64 39.30
C PHE A 69 -9.01 -34.44 38.58
N LYS A 70 -9.34 -35.63 38.04
CA LYS A 70 -8.38 -36.40 37.22
C LYS A 70 -8.22 -35.87 35.80
N ALA A 71 -9.28 -35.29 35.23
CA ALA A 71 -9.22 -34.68 33.90
C ALA A 71 -8.32 -33.43 33.89
N SER A 72 -8.36 -32.61 34.95
CA SER A 72 -7.52 -31.41 35.07
C SER A 72 -6.03 -31.72 35.23
N ASP A 73 -5.65 -32.72 36.04
CA ASP A 73 -4.25 -33.19 36.14
C ASP A 73 -3.74 -33.77 34.80
N SER A 74 -4.60 -34.48 34.06
CA SER A 74 -4.23 -35.03 32.75
C SER A 74 -4.07 -33.96 31.67
N PHE A 75 -4.84 -32.87 31.75
CA PHE A 75 -4.75 -31.74 30.83
C PHE A 75 -3.52 -30.88 31.15
N ALA A 76 -3.21 -30.66 32.43
CA ALA A 76 -1.98 -29.99 32.85
C ALA A 76 -0.72 -30.77 32.42
N ALA A 77 -0.77 -32.11 32.40
CA ALA A 77 0.31 -32.94 31.89
C ALA A 77 0.49 -32.86 30.35
N LEU A 78 -0.50 -32.38 29.61
CA LEU A 78 -0.42 -32.15 28.16
C LEU A 78 0.06 -30.72 27.80
N LEU A 79 0.07 -29.80 28.76
CA LEU A 79 0.54 -28.44 28.55
C LEU A 79 2.06 -28.40 28.76
N GLU A 80 2.80 -28.50 27.65
CA GLU A 80 4.22 -28.15 27.66
C GLU A 80 4.34 -26.66 27.99
N ILE A 81 5.05 -26.35 29.08
CA ILE A 81 5.40 -24.97 29.41
C ILE A 81 6.49 -24.58 28.41
N GLU A 82 6.09 -23.99 27.29
CA GLU A 82 7.01 -23.37 26.35
C GLU A 82 7.58 -22.11 26.99
N SER A 83 8.83 -22.22 27.46
CA SER A 83 9.63 -21.08 27.85
C SER A 83 10.49 -20.68 26.67
N GLU A 84 10.11 -19.61 25.97
CA GLU A 84 10.99 -19.00 24.98
C GLU A 84 12.22 -18.41 25.68
N ASN A 85 13.36 -18.44 24.99
CA ASN A 85 14.54 -17.73 25.48
C ASN A 85 14.27 -16.22 25.47
N SER A 86 14.84 -15.50 26.44
CA SER A 86 14.80 -14.03 26.42
C SER A 86 15.42 -13.54 25.13
N LEU A 87 14.67 -12.76 24.35
CA LEU A 87 15.19 -12.12 23.16
C LEU A 87 16.29 -11.13 23.57
N GLU A 88 17.48 -11.27 22.99
CA GLU A 88 18.56 -10.31 23.18
C GLU A 88 18.45 -9.21 22.11
N VAL A 89 18.69 -7.97 22.52
CA VAL A 89 18.76 -6.85 21.57
C VAL A 89 20.15 -6.86 20.95
N GLU A 90 20.20 -7.16 19.65
CA GLU A 90 21.45 -7.18 18.89
C GLU A 90 21.85 -5.77 18.45
N GLU A 91 23.15 -5.53 18.26
CA GLU A 91 23.70 -4.20 17.99
C GLU A 91 23.16 -3.56 16.69
N TRP A 92 22.81 -4.39 15.70
CA TRP A 92 22.20 -3.90 14.46
C TRP A 92 20.78 -3.34 14.69
N MET A 93 20.05 -3.81 15.71
CA MET A 93 18.68 -3.39 16.02
C MET A 93 18.62 -1.98 16.61
N VAL A 94 19.73 -1.50 17.18
CA VAL A 94 19.82 -0.19 17.83
C VAL A 94 20.67 0.80 17.03
N ASN A 95 21.32 0.35 15.96
CA ASN A 95 22.12 1.22 15.13
C ASN A 95 21.21 2.15 14.32
N GLU A 96 21.16 3.41 14.73
CA GLU A 96 20.36 4.47 14.10
C GLU A 96 20.65 4.63 12.60
N SER A 97 21.87 4.30 12.15
CA SER A 97 22.23 4.33 10.73
C SER A 97 21.44 3.32 9.89
N ASN A 98 20.89 2.27 10.51
CA ASN A 98 20.04 1.29 9.83
C ASN A 98 18.59 1.76 9.66
N PHE A 99 18.18 2.83 10.36
CA PHE A 99 16.79 3.28 10.42
C PHE A 99 16.61 4.76 10.03
N GLY A 100 17.68 5.56 10.11
CA GLY A 100 17.67 6.97 9.76
C GLY A 100 17.85 7.19 8.27
N THR A 101 16.87 7.85 7.63
CA THR A 101 17.13 8.55 6.36
C THR A 101 17.59 9.96 6.72
N PHE A 102 18.89 10.22 6.64
CA PHE A 102 19.45 11.56 6.80
C PHE A 102 19.18 12.37 5.53
N ILE A 103 17.96 12.90 5.41
CA ILE A 103 17.62 13.84 4.34
C ILE A 103 18.23 15.19 4.73
N SER A 104 19.35 15.52 4.10
CA SER A 104 19.87 16.88 4.14
C SER A 104 18.98 17.74 3.24
N LEU A 105 17.94 18.35 3.81
CA LEU A 105 17.18 19.36 3.09
C LEU A 105 18.06 20.60 2.97
N GLU A 106 18.53 20.88 1.76
CA GLU A 106 19.06 22.19 1.43
C GLU A 106 17.90 23.20 1.57
N ALA A 107 18.17 24.31 2.24
CA ALA A 107 17.22 25.42 2.31
C ALA A 107 17.17 26.07 0.92
N GLU A 108 16.33 25.55 0.04
CA GLU A 108 16.04 26.17 -1.24
C GLU A 108 15.18 27.41 -0.96
N THR A 109 15.72 28.58 -1.29
CA THR A 109 14.93 29.81 -1.33
C THR A 109 14.43 29.94 -2.75
N ASP A 110 13.16 29.61 -2.95
CA ASP A 110 12.49 29.86 -4.22
C ASP A 110 12.46 31.36 -4.50
N GLU A 111 12.69 31.73 -5.76
CA GLU A 111 12.48 33.10 -6.23
C GLU A 111 11.01 33.49 -5.99
N PRO A 112 10.73 34.73 -5.57
CA PRO A 112 9.36 35.19 -5.39
C PRO A 112 8.60 35.11 -6.72
N LEU A 113 7.42 34.49 -6.70
CA LEU A 113 6.55 34.44 -7.88
C LEU A 113 6.13 35.86 -8.27
N GLU A 114 6.47 36.26 -9.50
CA GLU A 114 6.02 37.51 -10.10
C GLU A 114 4.76 37.25 -10.94
N LEU A 115 3.84 38.21 -10.94
CA LEU A 115 2.70 38.17 -11.85
C LEU A 115 3.17 38.58 -13.24
N GLU A 116 2.98 37.69 -14.21
CA GLU A 116 3.25 37.99 -15.61
C GLU A 116 2.19 38.96 -16.17
N GLU A 117 2.57 39.79 -17.14
CA GLU A 117 1.71 40.88 -17.67
C GLU A 117 0.32 40.39 -18.10
N TRP A 118 0.26 39.18 -18.69
CA TRP A 118 -0.99 38.57 -19.12
C TRP A 118 -1.95 38.23 -17.98
N MET A 119 -1.44 37.99 -16.76
CA MET A 119 -2.26 37.65 -15.59
C MET A 119 -3.02 38.87 -15.05
N THR A 120 -2.59 40.07 -15.45
CA THR A 120 -3.18 41.35 -15.00
C THR A 120 -3.94 42.07 -16.10
N ASP A 121 -3.88 41.57 -17.33
CA ASP A 121 -4.52 42.16 -18.50
C ASP A 121 -6.02 41.81 -18.53
N GLU A 122 -6.84 42.72 -18.02
CA GLU A 122 -8.31 42.59 -17.94
C GLU A 122 -8.94 42.26 -19.30
N ALA A 123 -8.36 42.75 -20.40
CA ALA A 123 -8.88 42.50 -21.75
C ALA A 123 -8.79 41.02 -22.15
N ARG A 124 -7.93 40.23 -21.51
CA ARG A 124 -7.83 38.78 -21.73
C ARG A 124 -8.92 37.98 -21.03
N PHE A 125 -9.58 38.58 -20.05
CA PHE A 125 -10.64 37.94 -19.26
C PHE A 125 -12.04 38.41 -19.68
N TYR A 126 -12.14 39.49 -20.44
CA TYR A 126 -13.37 39.93 -21.09
C TYR A 126 -13.55 39.28 -22.46
N THR A 127 -13.98 38.02 -22.48
CA THR A 127 -14.80 37.52 -23.59
C THR A 127 -16.24 37.89 -23.30
N THR A 128 -16.84 38.74 -24.13
CA THR A 128 -18.31 38.85 -24.18
C THR A 128 -18.84 37.44 -24.45
N PHE A 129 -19.32 36.77 -23.40
CA PHE A 129 -20.10 35.57 -23.53
C PHE A 129 -21.44 35.99 -24.14
N GLU A 130 -21.55 35.95 -25.47
CA GLU A 130 -22.84 35.64 -26.08
C GLU A 130 -23.17 34.22 -25.64
N ILE A 131 -23.90 34.09 -24.54
CA ILE A 131 -24.58 32.85 -24.20
C ILE A 131 -25.62 32.69 -25.30
N ALA A 132 -25.22 32.02 -26.39
CA ALA A 132 -26.18 31.47 -27.33
C ALA A 132 -27.06 30.53 -26.50
N GLU A 133 -28.36 30.79 -26.48
CA GLU A 133 -29.34 29.85 -25.95
C GLU A 133 -29.32 28.65 -26.90
N GLU A 134 -28.43 27.70 -26.62
CA GLU A 134 -28.38 26.40 -27.28
C GLU A 134 -29.67 25.66 -26.88
N ALA A 135 -30.72 25.84 -27.68
CA ALA A 135 -31.93 25.05 -27.57
C ALA A 135 -31.58 23.63 -28.04
N GLU A 136 -31.30 22.75 -27.09
CA GLU A 136 -31.08 21.33 -27.38
C GLU A 136 -32.35 20.72 -27.97
N ASP A 137 -32.20 19.92 -29.02
CA ASP A 137 -33.31 19.17 -29.60
C ASP A 137 -33.89 18.19 -28.56
N GLU A 138 -35.22 18.05 -28.54
CA GLU A 138 -35.91 17.12 -27.65
C GLU A 138 -35.38 15.69 -27.83
N LEU A 139 -34.85 15.09 -26.74
CA LEU A 139 -34.26 13.77 -26.76
C LEU A 139 -35.29 12.71 -27.18
N LYS A 140 -35.08 12.10 -28.34
CA LYS A 140 -35.93 11.01 -28.82
C LYS A 140 -35.44 9.68 -28.27
N VAL A 141 -36.33 8.92 -27.65
CA VAL A 141 -36.03 7.54 -27.22
C VAL A 141 -35.98 6.65 -28.45
N GLU A 142 -34.81 6.08 -28.70
CA GLU A 142 -34.60 5.19 -29.84
C GLU A 142 -34.92 3.73 -29.47
N ASN A 143 -35.35 2.91 -30.45
CA ASN A 143 -35.83 1.55 -30.20
C ASN A 143 -34.82 0.64 -29.47
N TRP A 144 -33.52 0.89 -29.64
CA TRP A 144 -32.49 0.12 -28.93
C TRP A 144 -32.46 0.44 -27.43
N MET A 145 -32.84 1.65 -27.01
CA MET A 145 -32.89 2.06 -25.59
C MET A 145 -34.00 1.35 -24.82
N LEU A 146 -35.00 0.82 -25.54
CA LEU A 146 -36.11 0.06 -24.98
C LEU A 146 -35.89 -1.45 -25.06
N ASN A 147 -34.75 -1.90 -25.59
CA ASN A 147 -34.47 -3.31 -25.75
C ASN A 147 -33.91 -3.92 -24.47
N GLY A 148 -34.78 -4.58 -23.69
CA GLY A 148 -34.41 -5.30 -22.48
C GLY A 148 -33.57 -6.56 -22.68
N SER A 149 -33.08 -6.84 -23.89
CA SER A 149 -32.02 -7.85 -24.11
C SER A 149 -30.61 -7.26 -24.11
N LEU A 150 -30.48 -5.92 -24.10
CA LEU A 150 -29.20 -5.20 -24.01
C LEU A 150 -28.82 -4.83 -22.57
N PHE A 151 -29.70 -5.13 -21.60
CA PHE A 151 -29.55 -4.87 -20.16
C PHE A 151 -30.08 -6.08 -19.38
#